data_AF-A0A2D6EV51-F1
#
_entry.id   AF-A0A2D6EV51-F1
#
_cell.length_a   1.000
_cell.length_b   1.000
_cell.length_c   1.000
_cell.angle_alpha   90.00
_cell.angle_beta   90.00
_cell.angle_gamma   90.00
#
_symmetry.space_group_name_H-M   'P 1'
#
loop_
_entity.id
_entity.type
_entity.pdbx_description
1 polymer ?
#
loop_
_entity_poly.entity_id
_entity_poly.type
_entity_poly.pdbx_seq_one_letter_code
_entity_poly.pdbx_strand_id
1 'polypeptide(L)'
;MSLSDIEKAVEQKVQSAREHAIACAKLINDGNLAGALEYCRSLGIDPPQCSLTAQSRNADNLRAKAKRMLGEVDWWVKRLKSQALMEYEHSLRVKGQLPNHISDEGLEYDKKYSRRR
;
A
#
# COMPACT_ATOMS: atom_id res chain seq x y z
N MET A 1 14.29 23.30 3.47
CA MET A 1 14.48 22.39 2.32
C MET A 1 13.11 22.10 1.75
N SER A 2 12.87 22.42 0.47
CA SER A 2 11.61 22.08 -0.21
C SER A 2 11.55 20.57 -0.44
N LEU A 3 10.39 19.96 -0.22
CA LEU A 3 10.15 18.56 -0.58
C LEU A 3 10.27 18.38 -2.10
N SER A 4 10.87 17.29 -2.54
CA SER A 4 10.85 16.89 -3.96
C SER A 4 9.43 16.50 -4.37
N ASP A 5 9.16 16.45 -5.67
CA ASP A 5 7.80 16.18 -6.16
C ASP A 5 7.32 14.76 -5.81
N ILE A 6 8.24 13.79 -5.78
CA ILE A 6 7.96 12.44 -5.29
C ILE A 6 7.65 12.40 -3.79
N GLU A 7 8.31 13.24 -2.98
CA GLU A 7 8.04 13.33 -1.54
C GLU A 7 6.65 13.91 -1.27
N LYS A 8 6.25 14.96 -2.01
CA LYS A 8 4.90 15.52 -1.93
C LYS A 8 3.83 14.50 -2.34
N ALA A 9 4.06 13.76 -3.43
CA ALA A 9 3.14 12.74 -3.91
C ALA A 9 2.94 11.62 -2.88
N VAL A 10 4.02 11.18 -2.23
CA VAL A 10 3.94 10.18 -1.15
C VAL A 10 3.21 10.74 0.08
N GLU A 11 3.54 11.96 0.51
CA GLU A 11 2.92 12.57 1.70
C GLU A 11 1.40 12.71 1.53
N GLN A 12 0.94 13.18 0.36
CA GLN A 12 -0.48 13.28 0.04
C GLN A 12 -1.20 11.93 0.10
N LYS A 13 -0.60 10.88 -0.48
CA LYS A 13 -1.19 9.53 -0.49
C LYS A 13 -1.20 8.87 0.89
N VAL A 14 -0.20 9.12 1.72
CA VAL A 14 -0.09 8.49 3.05
C VAL A 14 -1.02 9.15 4.08
N GLN A 15 -1.47 10.39 3.84
CA GLN A 15 -2.38 11.08 4.76
C GLN A 15 -3.70 10.32 5.00
N SER A 16 -4.19 9.59 3.99
CA SER A 16 -5.41 8.77 4.10
C SER A 16 -5.18 7.37 4.71
N ALA A 17 -3.93 7.00 5.03
CA ALA A 17 -3.61 5.65 5.54
C ALA A 17 -4.41 5.28 6.79
N ARG A 18 -4.61 6.26 7.69
CA ARG A 18 -5.41 6.06 8.91
C ARG A 18 -6.87 5.80 8.59
N GLU A 19 -7.43 6.49 7.60
CA GLU A 19 -8.83 6.34 7.19
C GLU A 19 -9.07 4.96 6.58
N HIS A 20 -8.15 4.48 5.75
CA HIS A 20 -8.23 3.14 5.17
C HIS A 20 -8.12 2.04 6.24
N ALA A 21 -7.23 2.21 7.22
CA ALA A 21 -7.11 1.29 8.35
C ALA A 21 -8.42 1.23 9.16
N ILE A 22 -9.04 2.38 9.43
CA ILE A 22 -10.33 2.46 10.13
C ILE A 22 -11.44 1.81 9.31
N ALA A 23 -11.52 2.09 8.01
CA ALA A 23 -12.53 1.51 7.13
C ALA A 23 -12.44 -0.02 7.08
N CYS A 24 -11.23 -0.56 6.96
CA CYS A 24 -11.01 -2.01 6.98
C CYS A 24 -11.28 -2.62 8.35
N ALA A 25 -10.88 -1.96 9.44
CA ALA A 25 -11.19 -2.41 10.80
C ALA A 25 -12.70 -2.53 11.03
N LYS A 26 -13.49 -1.57 10.51
CA LYS A 26 -14.96 -1.63 10.57
C LYS A 26 -15.50 -2.86 9.84
N LEU A 27 -15.10 -3.06 8.58
CA LEU A 27 -15.51 -4.22 7.78
C LEU A 27 -15.14 -5.55 8.46
N ILE A 28 -13.96 -5.62 9.07
CA ILE A 28 -13.49 -6.81 9.78
C ILE A 28 -14.30 -7.09 11.05
N ASN A 29 -14.63 -6.04 11.82
CA ASN A 29 -15.46 -6.14 13.02
C ASN A 29 -16.88 -6.60 12.69
N ASP A 30 -17.40 -6.20 11.53
CA ASP A 30 -18.68 -6.66 10.99
C ASP A 30 -18.61 -8.10 10.41
N GLY A 31 -17.47 -8.79 10.56
CA GLY A 31 -17.24 -10.15 10.05
C GLY A 31 -16.95 -10.21 8.54
N ASN A 32 -16.88 -9.08 7.85
CA ASN A 32 -16.75 -8.98 6.41
C ASN A 32 -15.28 -8.82 5.95
N LEU A 33 -14.47 -9.87 6.14
CA LEU A 33 -13.09 -9.89 5.64
C LEU A 33 -13.02 -9.80 4.11
N ALA A 34 -13.96 -10.42 3.39
CA ALA A 34 -14.01 -10.37 1.94
C ALA A 34 -14.14 -8.92 1.43
N GLY A 35 -15.05 -8.14 2.03
CA GLY A 35 -15.23 -6.73 1.74
C GLY A 35 -13.99 -5.89 2.05
N ALA A 36 -13.26 -6.19 3.12
CA ALA A 36 -12.01 -5.49 3.43
C ALA A 36 -10.90 -5.76 2.39
N LEU A 37 -10.81 -6.99 1.88
CA LEU A 37 -9.87 -7.33 0.80
C LEU A 37 -10.26 -6.65 -0.51
N GLU A 38 -11.55 -6.61 -0.82
CA GLU A 38 -12.06 -5.97 -2.04
C GLU A 38 -11.89 -4.44 -1.99
N TYR A 39 -12.06 -3.85 -0.80
CA TYR A 39 -11.77 -2.43 -0.56
C TYR A 39 -10.32 -2.09 -0.94
N CYS A 40 -9.34 -2.92 -0.55
CA CYS A 40 -7.95 -2.72 -0.96
C CYS A 40 -7.78 -2.72 -2.48
N ARG A 41 -8.40 -3.70 -3.16
CA ARG A 41 -8.32 -3.83 -4.62
C ARG A 41 -8.95 -2.65 -5.34
N SER A 42 -10.06 -2.13 -4.82
CA SER A 42 -10.72 -0.93 -5.38
C SER A 42 -9.82 0.31 -5.33
N LEU A 43 -8.86 0.34 -4.41
CA LEU A 43 -7.84 1.39 -4.29
C LEU A 43 -6.57 1.09 -5.10
N GLY A 44 -6.53 -0.01 -5.86
CA GLY A 44 -5.33 -0.46 -6.57
C GLY A 44 -4.23 -1.00 -5.66
N ILE A 45 -4.57 -1.39 -4.43
CA ILE A 45 -3.62 -1.94 -3.45
C ILE A 45 -3.79 -3.46 -3.38
N ASP A 46 -2.69 -4.18 -3.53
CA ASP A 46 -2.67 -5.63 -3.36
C ASP A 46 -2.97 -6.02 -1.90
N PRO A 47 -4.08 -6.72 -1.64
CA PRO A 47 -4.44 -7.11 -0.29
C PRO A 47 -3.54 -8.24 0.24
N PRO A 48 -3.52 -8.46 1.56
CA PRO A 48 -2.88 -9.64 2.15
C PRO A 48 -3.49 -10.93 1.59
N GLN A 49 -2.61 -11.85 1.18
CA GLN A 49 -3.03 -13.12 0.60
C GLN A 49 -3.57 -14.06 1.68
N CYS A 50 -4.85 -14.41 1.57
CA CYS A 50 -5.49 -15.43 2.38
C CYS A 50 -6.62 -16.11 1.59
N SER A 51 -6.88 -17.39 1.91
CA SER A 51 -8.05 -18.07 1.37
C SER A 51 -9.27 -17.78 2.25
N LEU A 52 -10.38 -17.41 1.63
CA LEU A 52 -11.64 -17.17 2.34
C LEU A 52 -12.41 -18.47 2.64
N THR A 53 -12.22 -19.51 1.84
CA THR A 53 -13.03 -20.74 1.87
C THR A 53 -12.27 -21.96 2.38
N ALA A 54 -10.93 -21.96 2.32
CA ALA A 54 -10.15 -23.11 2.76
C ALA A 54 -10.34 -23.35 4.27
N GLN A 55 -10.58 -24.61 4.63
CA GLN A 55 -10.74 -25.06 6.02
C GLN A 55 -9.46 -25.78 6.44
N SER A 56 -8.51 -25.00 6.95
CA SER A 56 -7.30 -25.53 7.57
C SER A 56 -6.76 -24.53 8.58
N ARG A 57 -6.03 -25.02 9.58
CA ARG A 57 -5.36 -24.16 10.57
C ARG A 57 -4.47 -23.11 9.91
N ASN A 58 -3.82 -23.43 8.80
CA ASN A 58 -3.01 -22.48 8.05
C ASN A 58 -3.88 -21.37 7.41
N ALA A 59 -5.02 -21.74 6.82
CA ALA A 59 -5.96 -20.76 6.26
C ALA A 59 -6.51 -19.83 7.35
N ASP A 60 -6.83 -20.35 8.53
CA ASP A 60 -7.26 -19.55 9.68
C ASP A 60 -6.18 -18.55 10.13
N ASN A 61 -4.93 -19.02 10.24
CA ASN A 61 -3.79 -18.16 10.57
C ASN A 61 -3.59 -17.05 9.54
N LEU A 62 -3.70 -17.36 8.25
CA LEU A 62 -3.60 -16.37 7.17
C LEU A 62 -4.73 -15.35 7.22
N ARG A 63 -5.97 -15.77 7.48
CA ARG A 63 -7.12 -14.87 7.67
C ARG A 63 -6.93 -13.96 8.89
N ALA A 64 -6.48 -14.51 10.03
CA ALA A 64 -6.19 -13.72 11.22
C ALA A 64 -5.07 -12.69 10.99
N LYS A 65 -4.00 -13.09 10.29
CA LYS A 65 -2.92 -12.20 9.90
C LYS A 65 -3.39 -11.10 8.95
N ALA A 66 -4.20 -11.43 7.95
CA ALA A 66 -4.78 -10.47 7.03
C ALA A 66 -5.63 -9.43 7.78
N LYS A 67 -6.52 -9.87 8.69
CA LYS A 67 -7.31 -8.99 9.54
C LYS A 67 -6.45 -8.00 10.32
N ARG A 68 -5.39 -8.49 10.96
CA ARG A 68 -4.47 -7.63 11.72
C ARG A 68 -3.79 -6.61 10.82
N MET A 69 -3.21 -7.04 9.70
CA MET A 69 -2.49 -6.17 8.77
C MET A 69 -3.38 -5.06 8.20
N LEU A 70 -4.63 -5.38 7.84
CA LEU A 70 -5.57 -4.41 7.30
C LEU A 70 -6.01 -3.35 8.32
N GLY A 71 -5.87 -3.62 9.62
CA GLY A 71 -6.10 -2.64 10.69
C GLY A 71 -4.84 -1.84 11.08
N GLU A 72 -3.65 -2.21 10.57
CA GLU A 72 -2.40 -1.54 10.91
C GLU A 72 -2.14 -0.34 9.98
N VAL A 73 -2.08 0.87 10.54
CA VAL A 73 -1.78 2.10 9.76
C VAL A 73 -0.43 1.99 9.05
N ASP A 74 0.58 1.41 9.70
CA ASP A 74 1.92 1.22 9.11
C ASP A 74 1.91 0.33 7.86
N TRP A 75 0.98 -0.63 7.79
CA TRP A 75 0.82 -1.46 6.59
C TRP A 75 0.29 -0.61 5.42
N TRP A 76 -0.72 0.23 5.67
CA TRP A 76 -1.28 1.15 4.69
C TRP A 76 -0.26 2.18 4.22
N VAL A 77 0.50 2.79 5.14
CA VAL A 77 1.58 3.72 4.82
C VAL A 77 2.55 3.11 3.82
N LYS A 78 3.01 1.87 4.07
CA LYS A 78 3.94 1.17 3.17
C LYS A 78 3.35 0.89 1.79
N ARG A 79 2.07 0.51 1.73
CA ARG A 79 1.37 0.22 0.46
C ARG A 79 1.11 1.47 -0.35
N LEU A 80 0.56 2.51 0.26
CA LEU A 80 0.28 3.81 -0.38
C LEU A 80 1.56 4.49 -0.86
N LYS A 81 2.63 4.40 -0.07
CA LYS A 81 3.96 4.85 -0.49
C LYS A 81 4.44 4.12 -1.74
N SER A 82 4.38 2.79 -1.74
CA SER A 82 4.80 1.98 -2.89
C SER A 82 3.96 2.31 -4.14
N GLN A 83 2.66 2.50 -3.97
CA GLN A 83 1.75 2.90 -5.03
C GLN A 83 2.09 4.29 -5.58
N ALA A 84 2.30 5.28 -4.73
CA ALA A 84 2.65 6.64 -5.13
C ALA A 84 3.95 6.68 -5.96
N LEU A 85 4.95 5.87 -5.57
CA LEU A 85 6.18 5.71 -6.34
C LEU A 85 5.92 5.14 -7.73
N MET A 86 5.15 4.05 -7.81
CA MET A 86 4.81 3.42 -9.09
C MET A 86 4.02 4.36 -10.00
N GLU A 87 3.04 5.08 -9.46
CA GLU A 87 2.24 6.07 -10.19
C GLU A 87 3.10 7.22 -10.71
N TYR A 88 4.03 7.73 -9.88
CA TYR A 88 4.96 8.78 -10.26
C TYR A 88 5.85 8.34 -11.43
N GLU A 89 6.51 7.19 -11.31
CA GLU A 89 7.38 6.64 -12.35
C GLU A 89 6.60 6.32 -13.64
N HIS A 90 5.39 5.79 -13.51
CA HIS A 90 4.51 5.58 -14.66
C HIS A 90 4.18 6.90 -15.37
N SER A 91 3.90 7.97 -14.61
CA SER A 91 3.61 9.29 -15.17
C SER A 91 4.81 9.87 -15.94
N LEU A 92 6.03 9.68 -15.44
CA LEU A 92 7.26 10.09 -16.13
C LEU A 92 7.48 9.28 -17.41
N ARG A 93 7.19 7.97 -17.38
CA ARG A 93 7.29 7.10 -18.55
C ARG A 93 6.31 7.52 -19.65
N VAL A 94 5.06 7.81 -19.31
CA VAL A 94 4.04 8.27 -20.27
C VAL A 94 4.45 9.62 -20.90
N LYS A 95 5.12 10.48 -20.15
CA LYS A 95 5.66 11.77 -20.64
C LYS A 95 6.94 11.63 -21.48
N GLY A 96 7.48 10.42 -21.63
CA GLY A 96 8.78 10.20 -22.29
C GLY A 96 9.99 10.73 -21.51
N GLN A 97 9.80 11.06 -20.23
CA GLN A 97 10.82 11.65 -19.35
C GLN A 97 11.58 10.61 -18.54
N LEU A 98 11.29 9.31 -18.75
CA LEU A 98 11.94 8.21 -18.05
C LEU A 98 12.80 7.39 -19.03
N PRO A 99 14.12 7.64 -19.12
CA PRO A 99 15.01 6.89 -20.01
C PRO A 99 15.35 5.49 -19.46
N ASN A 100 15.14 5.24 -18.17
CA ASN A 100 15.50 4.00 -17.46
C ASN A 100 14.30 3.36 -16.74
N HIS A 101 14.51 2.21 -16.10
CA HIS A 101 13.46 1.48 -15.37
C HIS A 101 12.99 2.17 -14.08
N ILE A 102 13.79 3.10 -13.52
CA ILE A 102 13.60 3.88 -12.28
C ILE A 102 14.06 5.32 -12.52
N SER A 103 13.40 6.31 -11.92
CA SER A 103 13.80 7.74 -12.01
C SER A 103 14.94 8.07 -11.03
N ASP A 104 15.77 9.08 -11.35
CA ASP A 104 16.84 9.51 -10.44
C ASP A 104 16.28 9.98 -9.08
N GLU A 105 15.15 10.69 -9.08
CA GLU A 105 14.44 11.10 -7.87
C GLU A 105 13.88 9.90 -7.09
N GLY A 106 13.35 8.88 -7.78
CA GLY A 106 12.90 7.63 -7.17
C GLY A 106 14.05 6.87 -6.50
N LEU A 107 15.22 6.85 -7.14
CA LEU A 107 16.43 6.24 -6.61
C LEU A 107 16.95 6.97 -5.36
N GLU A 108 16.97 8.31 -5.38
CA GLU A 108 17.35 9.11 -4.21
C GLU A 108 16.37 8.94 -3.05
N TYR A 109 15.07 8.93 -3.35
CA TYR A 109 14.04 8.69 -2.37
C TYR A 109 14.15 7.30 -1.73
N ASP A 110 14.39 6.25 -2.52
CA ASP A 110 14.65 4.90 -1.99
C ASP A 110 15.92 4.89 -1.13
N LYS A 111 17.04 5.49 -1.58
CA LYS A 111 18.26 5.59 -0.75
C LYS A 111 18.03 6.29 0.59
N LYS A 112 17.19 7.33 0.62
CA LYS A 112 16.91 8.14 1.81
C LYS A 112 15.98 7.44 2.80
N TYR A 113 15.00 6.68 2.31
CA TYR A 113 13.92 6.15 3.16
C TYR A 113 13.84 4.63 3.22
N SER A 114 14.49 3.94 2.29
CA SER A 114 14.69 2.49 2.31
C SER A 114 15.97 2.23 3.09
N ARG A 115 15.84 2.12 4.41
CA ARG A 115 16.86 1.43 5.21
C ARG A 115 16.90 0.01 4.67
N ARG A 116 17.82 -0.27 3.73
CA ARG A 116 18.12 -1.64 3.32
C ARG A 116 18.31 -2.45 4.60
N ARG A 117 17.43 -3.45 4.73
CA ARG A 117 17.42 -4.45 5.77
C ARG A 117 18.72 -5.23 5.77
#